data_AF-A0A350INU1-F1
#
_entry.id   AF-A0A350INU1-F1
#
_cell.length_a   1.000
_cell.length_b   1.000
_cell.length_c   1.000
_cell.angle_alpha   90.00
_cell.angle_beta   90.00
_cell.angle_gamma   90.00
#
_symmetry.space_group_name_H-M   'P 1'
#
loop_
_entity.id
_entity.type
_entity.pdbx_description
1 polymer ?
#
loop_
_entity_poly.entity_id
_entity_poly.type
_entity_poly.pdbx_seq_one_letter_code
_entity_poly.pdbx_strand_id
1 'polypeptide(L)'
;MKNCVIGLSGGLDSTLALLVACESFRKLNLPLSGIYTITMPGFGTTTRTKSNAELLAQELGTTLKIIDIKNSTRAHFLDIEHNESDTDVVYENAQARRRTHILMDYANKINGIVIGTGDLSEIALGWNTYNADHISMYNVNSSVPKTLVRFLIDWYKNHKASDSIARLLQDILQTPISPELQPLLMDEQFSNQETEKILGPYQLHDFFLYYGIRFALSPKKLFVLANFAFENKYSAEEIINTMEIFYKRFFANQFKRSCFPDGVKIGTVSLSPRGDWRMPSDASAEIWLKEIESMRNNL
;
A
#
# COMPACT_ATOMS: atom_id res chain seq x y z
N MET A 1 -10.71 12.45 -21.34
CA MET A 1 -10.56 11.07 -20.84
C MET A 1 -11.78 10.75 -19.99
N LYS A 2 -12.46 9.61 -20.20
CA LYS A 2 -13.72 9.27 -19.51
C LYS A 2 -13.67 7.96 -18.71
N ASN A 3 -12.55 7.24 -18.78
CA ASN A 3 -12.38 5.93 -18.21
C ASN A 3 -11.14 5.87 -17.30
N CYS A 4 -11.20 5.08 -16.24
CA CYS A 4 -10.04 4.73 -15.44
C CYS A 4 -10.09 3.25 -15.04
N VAL A 5 -8.92 2.70 -14.68
CA VAL A 5 -8.73 1.31 -14.25
C VAL A 5 -8.14 1.32 -12.84
N ILE A 6 -8.70 0.50 -11.95
CA ILE A 6 -8.20 0.33 -10.58
C ILE A 6 -8.06 -1.16 -10.29
N GLY A 7 -6.88 -1.59 -9.83
CA GLY A 7 -6.71 -2.92 -9.26
C GLY A 7 -7.38 -2.98 -7.89
N LEU A 8 -8.43 -3.79 -7.76
CA LEU A 8 -9.22 -3.88 -6.54
C LEU A 8 -8.89 -5.17 -5.78
N SER A 9 -8.14 -5.05 -4.69
CA SER A 9 -7.72 -6.18 -3.85
C SER A 9 -8.66 -6.45 -2.67
N GLY A 10 -9.53 -5.50 -2.32
CA GLY A 10 -10.34 -5.55 -1.09
C GLY A 10 -9.59 -5.07 0.15
N GLY A 11 -8.33 -4.63 0.01
CA GLY A 11 -7.57 -3.96 1.06
C GLY A 11 -7.96 -2.49 1.24
N LEU A 12 -7.41 -1.86 2.27
CA LEU A 12 -7.70 -0.46 2.62
C LEU A 12 -7.36 0.52 1.48
N ASP A 13 -6.19 0.39 0.87
CA ASP A 13 -5.70 1.44 -0.03
C ASP A 13 -6.43 1.42 -1.37
N SER A 14 -6.67 0.23 -1.94
CA SER A 14 -7.47 0.08 -3.15
C SER A 14 -8.93 0.47 -2.94
N THR A 15 -9.47 0.24 -1.73
CA THR A 15 -10.80 0.71 -1.32
C THR A 15 -10.85 2.24 -1.29
N LEU A 16 -9.89 2.90 -0.64
CA LEU A 16 -9.85 4.37 -0.61
C LEU A 16 -9.72 4.96 -2.02
N ALA A 17 -8.85 4.39 -2.85
CA ALA A 17 -8.66 4.84 -4.22
C ALA A 17 -9.95 4.73 -5.05
N LEU A 18 -10.70 3.64 -4.89
CA LEU A 18 -12.01 3.44 -5.52
C LEU A 18 -13.03 4.50 -5.06
N LEU A 19 -13.12 4.76 -3.74
CA LEU A 19 -14.03 5.78 -3.21
C LEU A 19 -13.69 7.17 -3.77
N VAL A 20 -12.41 7.52 -3.83
CA VAL A 20 -11.94 8.80 -4.40
C VAL A 20 -12.28 8.89 -5.90
N ALA A 21 -12.10 7.80 -6.66
CA ALA A 21 -12.46 7.76 -8.08
C ALA A 21 -13.97 7.94 -8.29
N CYS A 22 -14.82 7.26 -7.50
CA CYS A 22 -16.27 7.41 -7.55
C CYS A 22 -16.71 8.85 -7.26
N GLU A 23 -16.18 9.47 -6.20
CA GLU A 23 -16.49 10.87 -5.88
C GLU A 23 -16.02 11.84 -6.98
N SER A 24 -14.85 11.57 -7.57
CA SER A 24 -14.33 12.37 -8.68
C SER A 24 -15.23 12.29 -9.91
N PHE A 25 -15.67 11.08 -10.28
CA PHE A 25 -16.61 10.87 -11.39
C PHE A 25 -17.96 11.56 -11.16
N ARG A 26 -18.51 11.45 -9.94
CA ARG A 26 -19.75 12.16 -9.55
C ARG A 26 -19.60 13.68 -9.71
N LYS A 27 -18.50 14.26 -9.20
CA LYS A 27 -18.23 15.70 -9.32
C LYS A 27 -18.05 16.16 -10.76
N LEU A 28 -17.53 15.29 -11.63
CA LEU A 28 -17.34 15.57 -13.06
C LEU A 28 -18.58 15.23 -13.91
N ASN A 29 -19.67 14.78 -13.30
CA ASN A 29 -20.88 14.29 -14.00
C ASN A 29 -20.56 13.18 -15.02
N LEU A 30 -19.61 12.30 -14.69
CA LEU A 30 -19.24 11.13 -15.49
C LEU A 30 -19.97 9.87 -14.99
N PRO A 31 -20.33 8.94 -15.88
CA PRO A 31 -20.95 7.69 -15.48
C PRO A 31 -19.96 6.81 -14.71
N LEU A 32 -20.38 6.27 -13.56
CA LEU A 32 -19.56 5.39 -12.72
C LEU A 32 -19.15 4.09 -13.43
N SER A 33 -19.88 3.69 -14.47
CA SER A 33 -19.50 2.59 -15.36
C SER A 33 -18.20 2.85 -16.14
N GLY A 34 -17.71 4.10 -16.20
CA GLY A 34 -16.37 4.42 -16.72
C GLY A 34 -15.22 4.06 -15.75
N ILE A 35 -15.53 3.67 -14.51
CA ILE A 35 -14.54 3.14 -13.57
C ILE A 35 -14.50 1.62 -13.73
N TYR A 36 -13.36 1.11 -14.18
CA TYR A 36 -13.13 -0.33 -14.35
C TYR A 36 -12.37 -0.87 -13.15
N THR A 37 -13.07 -1.58 -12.28
CA THR A 37 -12.50 -2.27 -11.11
C THR A 37 -12.08 -3.67 -11.53
N ILE A 38 -10.80 -3.99 -11.44
CA ILE A 38 -10.27 -5.28 -11.85
C ILE A 38 -9.76 -6.04 -10.63
N THR A 39 -10.45 -7.12 -10.27
CA THR A 39 -9.96 -8.08 -9.28
C THR A 39 -9.08 -9.12 -9.99
N MET A 40 -7.91 -9.39 -9.42
CA MET A 40 -6.87 -10.22 -10.05
C MET A 40 -6.40 -11.33 -9.11
N PRO A 41 -7.22 -12.37 -8.90
CA PRO A 41 -6.89 -13.45 -7.97
C PRO A 41 -5.62 -14.19 -8.43
N GLY A 42 -4.70 -14.36 -7.49
CA GLY A 42 -3.45 -15.10 -7.64
C GLY A 42 -3.47 -16.40 -6.82
N PHE A 43 -2.29 -16.88 -6.44
CA PHE A 43 -2.16 -18.15 -5.71
C PHE A 43 -2.56 -18.04 -4.22
N GLY A 44 -2.39 -16.86 -3.62
CA GLY A 44 -2.72 -16.59 -2.21
C GLY A 44 -4.07 -15.92 -1.95
N THR A 45 -4.89 -15.69 -2.98
CA THR A 45 -6.13 -14.90 -2.83
C THR A 45 -7.19 -15.68 -2.05
N THR A 46 -7.75 -15.04 -1.02
CA THR A 46 -8.78 -15.64 -0.16
C THR A 46 -10.19 -15.37 -0.70
N THR A 47 -11.16 -16.21 -0.32
CA THR A 47 -12.57 -16.03 -0.73
C THR A 47 -13.18 -14.74 -0.14
N ARG A 48 -12.75 -14.33 1.06
CA ARG A 48 -13.36 -13.21 1.80
C ARG A 48 -13.02 -11.86 1.18
N THR A 49 -11.74 -11.57 0.96
CA THR A 49 -11.30 -10.29 0.37
C THR A 49 -11.80 -10.13 -1.07
N LYS A 50 -11.81 -11.22 -1.83
CA LYS A 50 -12.43 -11.28 -3.15
C LYS A 50 -13.91 -10.89 -3.11
N SER A 51 -14.68 -11.46 -2.19
CA SER A 51 -16.11 -11.15 -2.02
C SER A 51 -16.35 -9.67 -1.73
N ASN A 52 -15.60 -9.07 -0.81
CA ASN A 52 -15.77 -7.65 -0.46
C ASN A 52 -15.44 -6.70 -1.61
N ALA A 53 -14.35 -6.97 -2.33
CA ALA A 53 -13.97 -6.19 -3.50
C ALA A 53 -15.07 -6.20 -4.57
N GLU A 54 -15.57 -7.39 -4.91
CA GLU A 54 -16.58 -7.58 -5.95
C GLU A 54 -17.92 -6.93 -5.56
N LEU A 55 -18.38 -7.14 -4.32
CA LEU A 55 -19.61 -6.54 -3.81
C LEU A 55 -19.51 -5.01 -3.74
N LEU A 56 -18.39 -4.47 -3.26
CA LEU A 56 -18.19 -3.02 -3.18
C LEU A 56 -18.20 -2.38 -4.58
N ALA A 57 -17.54 -3.00 -5.55
CA ALA A 57 -17.54 -2.54 -6.93
C ALA A 57 -18.94 -2.51 -7.56
N GLN A 58 -19.74 -3.53 -7.28
CA GLN A 58 -21.13 -3.65 -7.75
C GLN A 58 -22.04 -2.60 -7.11
N GLU A 59 -22.01 -2.48 -5.77
CA GLU A 59 -22.81 -1.51 -5.01
C GLU A 59 -22.48 -0.06 -5.38
N LEU A 60 -21.22 0.23 -5.70
CA LEU A 60 -20.81 1.55 -6.19
C LEU A 60 -21.18 1.81 -7.66
N GLY A 61 -21.65 0.81 -8.40
CA GLY A 61 -22.05 0.95 -9.81
C GLY A 61 -20.88 1.05 -10.78
N THR A 62 -19.74 0.43 -10.45
CA THR A 62 -18.54 0.40 -11.32
C THR A 62 -18.53 -0.81 -12.25
N THR A 63 -17.72 -0.76 -13.30
CA THR A 63 -17.57 -1.90 -14.22
C THR A 63 -16.56 -2.90 -13.65
N LEU A 64 -17.07 -3.94 -12.97
CA LEU A 64 -16.26 -5.01 -12.41
C LEU A 64 -15.74 -5.97 -13.49
N LYS A 65 -14.47 -6.35 -13.37
CA LYS A 65 -13.81 -7.44 -14.11
C LYS A 65 -13.04 -8.34 -13.16
N ILE A 66 -13.09 -9.63 -13.42
CA ILE A 66 -12.33 -10.65 -12.69
C ILE A 66 -11.37 -11.28 -13.69
N ILE A 67 -10.06 -11.17 -13.43
CA ILE A 67 -9.01 -11.71 -14.32
C ILE A 67 -8.06 -12.55 -13.47
N ASP A 68 -8.21 -13.88 -13.50
CA ASP A 68 -7.29 -14.79 -12.84
C ASP A 68 -5.90 -14.73 -13.48
N ILE A 69 -4.86 -14.50 -12.67
CA ILE A 69 -3.50 -14.33 -13.17
C ILE A 69 -2.69 -15.64 -13.18
N LYS A 70 -3.16 -16.72 -12.55
CA LYS A 70 -2.37 -17.94 -12.28
C LYS A 70 -1.74 -18.51 -13.53
N ASN A 71 -2.53 -18.72 -14.60
CA ASN A 71 -2.01 -19.29 -15.83
C ASN A 71 -0.97 -18.38 -16.51
N SER A 72 -1.22 -17.06 -16.53
CA SER A 72 -0.28 -16.10 -17.10
C SER A 72 1.00 -15.95 -16.25
N THR A 73 0.90 -16.12 -14.94
CA THR A 73 2.05 -16.11 -14.04
C THR A 73 2.84 -17.42 -14.16
N ARG A 74 2.17 -18.58 -14.30
CA ARG A 74 2.83 -19.86 -14.57
C ARG A 74 3.64 -19.84 -15.85
N ALA A 75 3.08 -19.29 -16.92
CA ALA A 75 3.82 -19.09 -18.16
C ALA A 75 5.06 -18.23 -17.91
N HIS A 76 4.92 -17.13 -17.17
CA HIS A 76 6.06 -16.27 -16.84
C HIS A 76 7.11 -16.98 -15.97
N PHE A 77 6.71 -17.83 -15.02
CA PHE A 77 7.63 -18.64 -14.22
C PHE A 77 8.46 -19.57 -15.10
N LEU A 78 7.85 -20.21 -16.10
CA LEU A 78 8.58 -21.02 -17.08
C LEU A 78 9.59 -20.18 -17.89
N ASP A 79 9.20 -18.98 -18.32
CA ASP A 79 10.07 -18.08 -19.10
C ASP A 79 11.33 -17.65 -18.33
N ILE A 80 11.26 -17.61 -17.00
CA ILE A 80 12.38 -17.21 -16.12
C ILE A 80 13.02 -18.39 -15.37
N GLU A 81 12.67 -19.63 -15.74
CA GLU A 81 13.19 -20.85 -15.11
C GLU A 81 12.92 -20.93 -13.59
N HIS A 82 11.84 -20.30 -13.13
CA HIS A 82 11.43 -20.28 -11.71
C HIS A 82 10.47 -21.42 -11.40
N ASN A 83 10.71 -22.16 -10.31
CA ASN A 83 9.80 -23.21 -9.88
C ASN A 83 8.63 -22.62 -9.07
N GLU A 84 7.38 -22.97 -9.40
CA GLU A 84 6.19 -22.51 -8.67
C GLU A 84 6.21 -22.90 -7.18
N SER A 85 6.94 -23.96 -6.81
CA SER A 85 7.11 -24.35 -5.40
C SER A 85 8.00 -23.40 -4.60
N ASP A 86 8.84 -22.61 -5.27
CA ASP A 86 9.79 -21.71 -4.61
C ASP A 86 9.08 -20.38 -4.33
N THR A 87 8.44 -20.28 -3.16
CA THR A 87 7.65 -19.11 -2.74
C THR A 87 8.52 -17.98 -2.17
N ASP A 88 9.53 -17.56 -2.94
CA ASP A 88 10.45 -16.51 -2.57
C ASP A 88 10.02 -15.12 -3.10
N VAL A 89 10.93 -14.16 -3.04
CA VAL A 89 10.71 -12.79 -3.54
C VAL A 89 10.45 -12.73 -5.06
N VAL A 90 10.92 -13.71 -5.83
CA VAL A 90 10.66 -13.80 -7.28
C VAL A 90 9.20 -14.19 -7.51
N TYR A 91 8.71 -15.19 -6.77
CA TYR A 91 7.33 -15.64 -6.81
C TYR A 91 6.31 -14.52 -6.53
N GLU A 92 6.56 -13.75 -5.47
CA GLU A 92 5.71 -12.62 -5.09
C GLU A 92 5.75 -11.49 -6.12
N ASN A 93 6.96 -11.09 -6.53
CA ASN A 93 7.13 -9.98 -7.47
C ASN A 93 6.60 -10.29 -8.88
N ALA A 94 6.71 -11.53 -9.35
CA ALA A 94 6.15 -11.96 -10.63
C ALA A 94 4.64 -11.74 -10.67
N GLN A 95 3.93 -12.09 -9.59
CA GLN A 95 2.50 -11.85 -9.47
C GLN A 95 2.17 -10.35 -9.44
N ALA A 96 2.89 -9.56 -8.66
CA ALA A 96 2.67 -8.11 -8.58
C ALA A 96 2.86 -7.43 -9.96
N ARG A 97 3.93 -7.79 -10.68
CA ARG A 97 4.19 -7.28 -12.04
C ARG A 97 3.13 -7.73 -13.04
N ARG A 98 2.68 -8.99 -12.96
CA ARG A 98 1.62 -9.50 -13.84
C ARG A 98 0.32 -8.71 -13.68
N ARG A 99 -0.06 -8.37 -12.45
CA ARG A 99 -1.23 -7.53 -12.17
C ARG A 99 -1.09 -6.15 -12.82
N THR A 100 0.06 -5.50 -12.64
CA THR A 100 0.30 -4.17 -13.21
C THR A 100 0.29 -4.18 -14.73
N HIS A 101 0.89 -5.19 -15.36
CA HIS A 101 0.86 -5.37 -16.81
C HIS A 101 -0.58 -5.44 -17.33
N ILE A 102 -1.44 -6.24 -16.70
CA ILE A 102 -2.86 -6.33 -17.06
C ILE A 102 -3.55 -4.98 -16.91
N LEU A 103 -3.33 -4.26 -15.81
CA LEU A 103 -3.97 -2.95 -15.57
C LEU A 103 -3.57 -1.93 -16.64
N MET A 104 -2.29 -1.85 -16.98
CA MET A 104 -1.76 -0.91 -17.98
C MET A 104 -2.33 -1.18 -19.37
N ASP A 105 -2.32 -2.44 -19.82
CA ASP A 105 -2.86 -2.82 -21.13
C ASP A 105 -4.37 -2.67 -21.19
N TYR A 106 -5.06 -2.97 -20.09
CA TYR A 106 -6.50 -2.77 -20.02
C TYR A 106 -6.85 -1.28 -20.08
N ALA A 107 -6.07 -0.41 -19.42
CA ALA A 107 -6.25 1.03 -19.52
C ALA A 107 -6.07 1.53 -20.95
N ASN A 108 -5.05 1.04 -21.67
CA ASN A 108 -4.86 1.33 -23.10
C ASN A 108 -6.07 0.89 -23.93
N LYS A 109 -6.56 -0.35 -23.72
CA LYS A 109 -7.71 -0.92 -24.43
C LYS A 109 -8.97 -0.06 -24.33
N ILE A 110 -9.19 0.58 -23.18
CA ILE A 110 -10.39 1.40 -22.93
C ILE A 110 -10.14 2.91 -23.08
N ASN A 111 -8.95 3.32 -23.55
CA ASN A 111 -8.53 4.73 -23.58
C ASN A 111 -8.71 5.44 -22.23
N GLY A 112 -8.21 4.80 -21.17
CA GLY A 112 -8.26 5.26 -19.78
C GLY A 112 -6.87 5.33 -19.14
N ILE A 113 -6.86 5.57 -17.83
CA ILE A 113 -5.65 5.61 -17.01
C ILE A 113 -5.72 4.61 -15.87
N VAL A 114 -4.57 4.09 -15.46
CA VAL A 114 -4.44 3.32 -14.21
C VAL A 114 -4.36 4.29 -13.05
N ILE A 115 -5.26 4.12 -12.07
CA ILE A 115 -5.19 4.81 -10.78
C ILE A 115 -4.38 3.96 -9.80
N GLY A 116 -3.29 4.53 -9.29
CA GLY A 116 -2.44 3.92 -8.28
C GLY A 116 -3.10 3.96 -6.91
N THR A 117 -2.82 2.95 -6.10
CA THR A 117 -3.42 2.76 -4.78
C THR A 117 -2.41 2.88 -3.64
N GLY A 118 -1.10 2.80 -3.93
CA GLY A 118 -0.07 2.77 -2.90
C GLY A 118 -0.04 4.02 -2.03
N ASP A 119 0.11 3.81 -0.72
CA ASP A 119 0.04 4.89 0.28
C ASP A 119 1.43 5.47 0.63
N LEU A 120 1.43 6.56 1.41
CA LEU A 120 2.66 7.28 1.79
C LEU A 120 3.59 6.42 2.66
N SER A 121 3.05 5.57 3.52
CA SER A 121 3.81 4.73 4.44
C SER A 121 4.48 3.58 3.69
N GLU A 122 3.77 2.97 2.73
CA GLU A 122 4.31 1.95 1.84
C GLU A 122 5.49 2.49 1.02
N ILE A 123 5.34 3.67 0.42
CA ILE A 123 6.45 4.25 -0.35
C ILE A 123 7.59 4.76 0.54
N ALA A 124 7.32 5.19 1.77
CA ALA A 124 8.36 5.54 2.74
C ALA A 124 9.24 4.32 3.05
N LEU A 125 8.62 3.17 3.31
CA LEU A 125 9.29 1.91 3.63
C LEU A 125 9.75 1.12 2.39
N GLY A 126 9.41 1.59 1.20
CA GLY A 126 9.58 0.82 -0.04
C GLY A 126 8.88 -0.55 0.01
N TRP A 127 7.76 -0.64 0.71
CA TRP A 127 6.92 -1.83 0.82
C TRP A 127 5.99 -1.95 -0.40
N ASN A 128 6.62 -2.13 -1.55
CA ASN A 128 5.99 -2.29 -2.86
C ASN A 128 6.98 -2.97 -3.82
N THR A 129 6.47 -3.56 -4.89
CA THR A 129 7.30 -4.14 -5.93
C THR A 129 7.67 -3.05 -6.96
N TYR A 130 8.98 -2.90 -7.18
CA TYR A 130 9.47 -1.99 -8.22
C TYR A 130 9.04 -2.49 -9.61
N ASN A 131 8.56 -1.55 -10.41
CA ASN A 131 7.89 -1.72 -11.71
C ASN A 131 6.61 -2.58 -11.65
N ALA A 132 5.86 -2.48 -10.56
CA ALA A 132 4.57 -3.13 -10.38
C ALA A 132 3.58 -2.18 -9.70
N ASP A 133 3.05 -2.55 -8.53
CA ASP A 133 1.99 -1.88 -7.77
C ASP A 133 2.30 -0.41 -7.43
N HIS A 134 3.57 -0.02 -7.40
CA HIS A 134 3.96 1.37 -7.20
C HIS A 134 3.81 2.26 -8.46
N ILE A 135 3.68 1.69 -9.66
CA ILE A 135 3.54 2.42 -10.93
C ILE A 135 2.05 2.57 -11.31
N SER A 136 1.69 3.77 -11.72
CA SER A 136 0.38 4.12 -12.27
C SER A 136 0.51 5.38 -13.12
N MET A 137 -0.56 5.78 -13.81
CA MET A 137 -0.59 7.11 -14.45
C MET A 137 -0.90 8.22 -13.44
N TYR A 138 -1.65 7.91 -12.38
CA TYR A 138 -1.92 8.84 -11.30
C TYR A 138 -2.24 8.10 -9.99
N ASN A 139 -1.52 8.40 -8.91
CA ASN A 139 -1.74 7.80 -7.59
C ASN A 139 -2.46 8.78 -6.65
N VAL A 140 -3.72 8.47 -6.36
CA VAL A 140 -4.60 9.29 -5.49
C VAL A 140 -4.24 9.18 -4.00
N ASN A 141 -3.58 8.11 -3.59
CA ASN A 141 -3.19 7.86 -2.19
C ASN A 141 -1.73 8.24 -1.90
N SER A 142 -1.00 8.75 -2.90
CA SER A 142 0.45 8.99 -2.86
C SER A 142 1.00 9.76 -1.67
N SER A 143 0.20 10.60 -1.02
CA SER A 143 0.59 11.38 0.16
C SER A 143 -0.31 11.12 1.38
N VAL A 144 -1.08 10.03 1.38
CA VAL A 144 -1.94 9.64 2.51
C VAL A 144 -1.20 8.56 3.31
N PRO A 145 -0.83 8.79 4.58
CA PRO A 145 -0.23 7.74 5.42
C PRO A 145 -1.26 6.66 5.79
N LYS A 146 -0.81 5.42 6.04
CA LYS A 146 -1.65 4.25 6.36
C LYS A 146 -2.62 4.53 7.51
N THR A 147 -2.14 5.24 8.53
CA THR A 147 -2.96 5.66 9.68
C THR A 147 -4.13 6.55 9.25
N LEU A 148 -3.92 7.44 8.27
CA LEU A 148 -4.95 8.32 7.73
C LEU A 148 -5.88 7.59 6.75
N VAL A 149 -5.38 6.61 5.97
CA VAL A 149 -6.22 5.79 5.06
C VAL A 149 -7.38 5.17 5.82
N ARG A 150 -7.09 4.52 6.96
CA ARG A 150 -8.11 3.90 7.82
C ARG A 150 -9.14 4.92 8.30
N PHE A 151 -8.68 6.10 8.74
CA PHE A 151 -9.56 7.18 9.21
C PHE A 151 -10.46 7.71 8.10
N LEU A 152 -9.94 7.89 6.88
CA LEU A 152 -10.72 8.40 5.74
C LEU A 152 -11.82 7.43 5.33
N ILE A 153 -11.54 6.12 5.34
CA ILE A 153 -12.53 5.09 5.04
C ILE A 153 -13.62 5.07 6.12
N ASP A 154 -13.24 5.13 7.40
CA ASP A 154 -14.19 5.18 8.51
C ASP A 154 -15.05 6.45 8.46
N TRP A 155 -14.45 7.59 8.14
CA TRP A 155 -15.17 8.84 7.95
C TRP A 155 -16.19 8.73 6.80
N TYR A 156 -15.79 8.20 5.65
CA TYR A 156 -16.68 8.03 4.50
C TYR A 156 -17.84 7.08 4.83
N LYS A 157 -17.55 5.98 5.51
CA LYS A 157 -18.53 5.00 6.02
C LYS A 157 -19.61 5.69 6.86
N ASN A 158 -19.21 6.58 7.78
CA ASN A 158 -20.13 7.22 8.73
C ASN A 158 -20.90 8.43 8.17
N HIS A 159 -20.45 9.04 7.06
CA HIS A 159 -21.00 10.33 6.58
C HIS A 159 -21.52 10.33 5.15
N LYS A 160 -21.12 9.36 4.32
CA LYS A 160 -21.39 9.36 2.87
C LYS A 160 -21.91 8.03 2.33
N ALA A 161 -21.58 6.91 2.97
CA ALA A 161 -21.98 5.59 2.52
C ALA A 161 -23.48 5.32 2.77
N SER A 162 -24.09 4.53 1.88
CA SER A 162 -25.35 3.86 2.17
C SER A 162 -25.14 2.75 3.21
N ASP A 163 -26.21 2.25 3.83
CA ASP A 163 -26.12 1.15 4.81
C ASP A 163 -25.50 -0.14 4.25
N SER A 164 -25.66 -0.40 2.94
CA SER A 164 -25.01 -1.54 2.27
C SER A 164 -23.50 -1.34 2.17
N ILE A 165 -23.07 -0.20 1.63
CA ILE A 165 -21.65 0.15 1.49
C ILE A 165 -20.99 0.27 2.86
N ALA A 166 -21.67 0.85 3.85
CA ALA A 166 -21.12 1.03 5.18
C ALA A 166 -20.76 -0.30 5.86
N ARG A 167 -21.59 -1.35 5.66
CA ARG A 167 -21.29 -2.70 6.14
C ARG A 167 -20.07 -3.32 5.47
N LEU A 168 -19.92 -3.15 4.16
CA LEU A 168 -18.74 -3.62 3.42
C LEU A 168 -17.46 -2.90 3.88
N LEU A 169 -17.53 -1.57 4.03
CA LEU A 169 -16.39 -0.79 4.52
C LEU A 169 -16.02 -1.16 5.97
N GLN A 170 -17.00 -1.50 6.81
CA GLN A 170 -16.74 -1.99 8.16
C GLN A 170 -15.95 -3.31 8.16
N ASP A 171 -16.30 -4.26 7.29
CA ASP A 171 -15.59 -5.54 7.19
C ASP A 171 -14.16 -5.37 6.62
N ILE A 172 -13.99 -4.45 5.66
CA ILE A 172 -12.66 -4.06 5.14
C ILE A 172 -11.81 -3.44 6.26
N LEU A 173 -12.37 -2.55 7.08
CA LEU A 173 -11.69 -1.95 8.24
C LEU A 173 -11.31 -2.97 9.32
N GLN A 174 -12.02 -4.10 9.43
CA GLN A 174 -11.74 -5.16 10.39
C GLN A 174 -10.81 -6.24 9.84
N THR A 175 -10.53 -6.23 8.54
CA THR A 175 -9.61 -7.19 7.92
C THR A 175 -8.15 -6.84 8.28
N PRO A 176 -7.36 -7.79 8.80
CA PRO A 176 -5.94 -7.58 9.08
C PRO A 176 -5.15 -7.17 7.83
N ILE A 177 -4.09 -6.37 8.00
CA ILE A 177 -3.23 -5.92 6.90
C ILE A 177 -2.23 -7.03 6.56
N SER A 178 -2.43 -7.70 5.42
CA SER A 178 -1.57 -8.78 4.91
C SER A 178 -1.42 -8.70 3.39
N PRO A 179 -0.23 -9.01 2.82
CA PRO A 179 -0.10 -9.30 1.39
C PRO A 179 -0.80 -10.64 1.09
N GLU A 180 -1.54 -10.74 -0.01
CA GLU A 180 -2.18 -11.99 -0.47
C GLU A 180 -1.42 -12.61 -1.65
N LEU A 181 -0.10 -12.79 -1.49
CA LEU A 181 0.78 -13.28 -2.55
C LEU A 181 1.16 -14.75 -2.38
N GLN A 182 1.36 -15.22 -1.14
CA GLN A 182 1.71 -16.60 -0.86
C GLN A 182 0.46 -17.48 -0.63
N PRO A 183 0.50 -18.78 -0.99
CA PRO A 183 -0.55 -19.72 -0.64
C PRO A 183 -0.75 -19.78 0.87
N LEU A 184 -2.01 -19.91 1.32
CA LEU A 184 -2.29 -20.22 2.72
C LEU A 184 -1.74 -21.62 3.02
N LEU A 185 -1.08 -21.79 4.18
CA LEU A 185 -0.82 -23.12 4.72
C LEU A 185 -2.18 -23.78 4.99
N MET A 186 -2.32 -25.07 4.64
CA MET A 186 -3.51 -25.85 5.00
C MET A 186 -3.69 -25.75 6.51
N ASP A 187 -4.79 -25.13 6.95
CA ASP A 187 -5.25 -24.86 8.33
C ASP A 187 -5.33 -23.38 8.75
N GLU A 188 -4.87 -22.43 7.93
CA GLU A 188 -4.96 -21.00 8.29
C GLU A 188 -5.99 -20.24 7.43
N GLN A 189 -6.98 -19.60 8.08
CA GLN A 189 -7.94 -18.71 7.42
C GLN A 189 -7.35 -17.33 7.05
N PHE A 190 -6.15 -17.03 7.56
CA PHE A 190 -5.41 -15.81 7.30
C PHE A 190 -4.00 -16.16 6.88
N SER A 191 -3.41 -15.39 5.97
CA SER A 191 -1.97 -15.55 5.71
C SER A 191 -1.23 -15.17 7.00
N ASN A 192 -0.29 -15.99 7.45
CA ASN A 192 0.62 -15.70 8.56
C ASN A 192 1.49 -14.44 8.37
N GLN A 193 1.33 -13.70 7.27
CA GLN A 193 2.11 -12.51 6.91
C GLN A 193 1.38 -11.20 7.29
N GLU A 194 1.06 -11.00 8.56
CA GLU A 194 0.69 -9.65 9.00
C GLU A 194 1.87 -8.70 8.77
N THR A 195 1.68 -7.70 7.92
CA THR A 195 2.78 -6.81 7.48
C THR A 195 3.44 -6.13 8.68
N GLU A 196 2.65 -5.78 9.69
CA GLU A 196 3.13 -5.13 10.91
C GLU A 196 3.98 -6.07 11.79
N LYS A 197 3.86 -7.40 11.67
CA LYS A 197 4.78 -8.33 12.36
C LYS A 197 6.19 -8.30 11.75
N ILE A 198 6.29 -8.00 10.45
CA ILE A 198 7.58 -7.95 9.73
C ILE A 198 8.20 -6.55 9.83
N LEU A 199 7.39 -5.51 9.65
CA LEU A 199 7.88 -4.13 9.59
C LEU A 199 7.86 -3.42 10.94
N GLY A 200 7.04 -3.88 11.88
CA GLY A 200 6.58 -3.09 13.01
C GLY A 200 5.33 -2.25 12.68
N PRO A 201 4.73 -1.61 13.70
CA PRO A 201 3.47 -0.88 13.57
C PRO A 201 3.54 0.34 12.65
N TYR A 202 2.56 0.51 11.76
CA TYR A 202 2.48 1.69 10.90
C TYR A 202 2.35 3.01 11.69
N GLN A 203 1.77 2.97 12.90
CA GLN A 203 1.71 4.14 13.76
C GLN A 203 3.09 4.67 14.15
N LEU A 204 4.06 3.78 14.39
CA LEU A 204 5.44 4.16 14.66
C LEU A 204 6.14 4.64 13.39
N HIS A 205 5.97 3.95 12.27
CA HIS A 205 6.53 4.38 10.97
C HIS A 205 6.04 5.77 10.55
N ASP A 206 4.75 6.03 10.65
CA ASP A 206 4.16 7.33 10.33
C ASP A 206 4.63 8.42 11.29
N PHE A 207 4.84 8.07 12.57
CA PHE A 207 5.42 8.97 13.56
C PHE A 207 6.88 9.33 13.23
N PHE A 208 7.70 8.34 12.85
CA PHE A 208 9.09 8.56 12.44
C PHE A 208 9.19 9.28 11.10
N LEU A 209 8.29 9.00 10.16
CA LEU A 209 8.19 9.74 8.92
C LEU A 209 7.87 11.22 9.19
N TYR A 210 6.92 11.50 10.07
CA TYR A 210 6.58 12.87 10.41
C TYR A 210 7.71 13.58 11.16
N TYR A 211 8.12 13.08 12.32
CA TYR A 211 9.09 13.80 13.15
C TYR A 211 10.54 13.65 12.68
N GLY A 212 10.91 12.49 12.14
CA GLY A 212 12.26 12.22 11.67
C GLY A 212 12.55 12.82 10.30
N ILE A 213 11.63 12.71 9.34
CA ILE A 213 11.87 13.19 7.98
C ILE A 213 11.43 14.65 7.80
N ARG A 214 10.22 15.02 8.24
CA ARG A 214 9.73 16.40 8.05
C ARG A 214 10.39 17.42 8.98
N PHE A 215 10.69 17.03 10.23
CA PHE A 215 11.32 17.91 11.22
C PHE A 215 12.81 17.62 11.48
N ALA A 216 13.39 16.63 10.80
CA ALA A 216 14.81 16.27 10.93
C ALA A 216 15.26 15.99 12.38
N LEU A 217 14.36 15.43 13.22
CA LEU A 217 14.72 15.08 14.59
C LEU A 217 15.64 13.84 14.61
N SER A 218 16.68 13.90 15.43
CA SER A 218 17.60 12.78 15.66
C SER A 218 16.89 11.56 16.26
N PRO A 219 17.32 10.32 15.97
CA PRO A 219 16.84 9.09 16.59
C PRO A 219 16.63 9.15 18.11
N LYS A 220 17.57 9.72 18.87
CA LYS A 220 17.44 9.86 20.33
C LYS A 220 16.27 10.73 20.74
N LYS A 221 16.05 11.84 20.04
CA LYS A 221 14.89 12.70 20.28
C LYS A 221 13.58 12.00 19.91
N LEU A 222 13.56 11.28 18.78
CA LEU A 222 12.40 10.50 18.34
C LEU A 222 12.04 9.42 19.36
N PHE A 223 13.03 8.71 19.90
CA PHE A 223 12.81 7.67 20.90
C PHE A 223 12.14 8.24 22.16
N VAL A 224 12.66 9.35 22.68
CA VAL A 224 12.05 10.03 23.85
C VAL A 224 10.61 10.44 23.55
N LEU A 225 10.35 11.09 22.40
CA LEU A 225 9.01 11.53 22.04
C LEU A 225 8.04 10.35 21.81
N ALA A 226 8.51 9.25 21.22
CA ALA A 226 7.71 8.06 21.00
C ALA A 226 7.31 7.38 22.31
N ASN A 227 8.22 7.28 23.30
CA ASN A 227 7.89 6.74 24.62
C ASN A 227 6.80 7.56 25.32
N PHE A 228 6.84 8.90 25.20
CA PHE A 228 5.78 9.75 25.74
C PHE A 228 4.47 9.64 24.96
N ALA A 229 4.52 9.64 23.63
CA ALA A 229 3.32 9.62 22.79
C ALA A 229 2.57 8.28 22.80
N PHE A 230 3.31 7.19 23.00
CA PHE A 230 2.80 5.81 22.97
C PHE A 230 2.98 5.11 24.32
N GLU A 231 2.89 5.88 25.42
CA GLU A 231 3.02 5.37 26.78
C GLU A 231 2.11 4.14 26.99
N ASN A 232 2.66 3.07 27.55
CA ASN A 232 2.00 1.77 27.79
C ASN A 232 1.48 1.04 26.53
N LYS A 233 1.82 1.51 25.32
CA LYS A 233 1.38 0.88 24.07
C LYS A 233 2.47 0.08 23.37
N TYR A 234 3.69 0.60 23.32
CA TYR A 234 4.85 -0.06 22.72
C TYR A 234 5.99 -0.06 23.71
N SER A 235 6.71 -1.18 23.81
CA SER A 235 7.94 -1.26 24.59
C SER A 235 9.06 -0.41 23.97
N ALA A 236 10.03 -0.04 24.79
CA ALA A 236 11.22 0.66 24.31
C ALA A 236 11.96 -0.13 23.22
N GLU A 237 12.01 -1.46 23.36
CA GLU A 237 12.62 -2.37 22.38
C GLU A 237 11.86 -2.33 21.05
N GLU A 238 10.53 -2.43 21.06
CA GLU A 238 9.70 -2.34 19.85
C GLU A 238 9.89 -1.00 19.12
N ILE A 239 9.96 0.11 19.87
CA ILE A 239 10.20 1.45 19.30
C ILE A 239 11.56 1.49 18.61
N ILE A 240 12.62 1.01 19.27
CA ILE A 240 13.99 1.01 18.72
C ILE A 240 14.09 0.09 17.49
N ASN A 241 13.52 -1.11 17.55
CA ASN A 241 13.55 -2.05 16.44
C ASN A 241 12.77 -1.52 15.23
N THR A 242 11.59 -0.94 15.45
CA THR A 242 10.80 -0.33 14.38
C THR A 242 11.52 0.88 13.78
N MET A 243 12.20 1.70 14.59
CA MET A 243 12.98 2.84 14.13
C MET A 243 14.17 2.42 13.27
N GLU A 244 14.87 1.35 13.66
CA GLU A 244 15.96 0.78 12.86
C GLU A 244 15.45 0.31 11.49
N ILE A 245 14.34 -0.44 11.47
CA ILE A 245 13.69 -0.87 10.23
C ILE A 245 13.31 0.33 9.37
N PHE A 246 12.70 1.36 9.98
CA PHE A 246 12.32 2.59 9.28
C PHE A 246 13.51 3.22 8.57
N TYR A 247 14.60 3.53 9.27
CA TYR A 247 15.77 4.20 8.66
C TYR A 247 16.48 3.33 7.62
N LYS A 248 16.68 2.03 7.89
CA LYS A 248 17.27 1.10 6.89
C LYS A 248 16.46 1.11 5.60
N ARG A 249 15.14 0.90 5.72
CA ARG A 249 14.26 0.78 4.55
C ARG A 249 14.04 2.11 3.85
N PHE A 250 13.87 3.19 4.61
CA PHE A 250 13.66 4.52 4.06
C PHE A 250 14.82 4.89 3.15
N PHE A 251 16.07 4.75 3.59
CA PHE A 251 17.23 5.10 2.76
C PHE A 251 17.42 4.12 1.59
N ALA A 252 17.37 2.81 1.84
CA ALA A 252 17.62 1.80 0.82
C ALA A 252 16.61 1.80 -0.34
N ASN A 253 15.40 2.32 -0.14
CA ASN A 253 14.32 2.31 -1.13
C ASN A 253 14.09 3.66 -1.84
N GLN A 254 15.02 4.62 -1.73
CA GLN A 254 14.90 5.91 -2.40
C GLN A 254 14.82 5.82 -3.92
N PHE A 255 15.44 4.80 -4.53
CA PHE A 255 15.33 4.57 -5.97
C PHE A 255 13.88 4.35 -6.43
N LYS A 256 13.04 3.71 -5.61
CA LYS A 256 11.61 3.52 -5.92
C LYS A 256 10.85 4.85 -5.96
N ARG A 257 11.23 5.79 -5.09
CA ARG A 257 10.66 7.15 -5.06
C ARG A 257 11.16 8.04 -6.18
N SER A 258 12.33 7.77 -6.74
CA SER A 258 12.83 8.56 -7.87
C SER A 258 11.97 8.41 -9.12
N CYS A 259 11.29 7.27 -9.29
CA CYS A 259 10.36 6.98 -10.39
C CYS A 259 8.89 7.06 -9.96
N PHE A 260 8.56 7.92 -9.01
CA PHE A 260 7.22 8.00 -8.43
C PHE A 260 6.19 8.59 -9.40
N PRO A 261 4.99 7.97 -9.57
CA PRO A 261 3.89 8.51 -10.37
C PRO A 261 3.45 9.90 -9.93
N ASP A 262 2.69 10.57 -10.79
CA ASP A 262 2.02 11.80 -10.39
C ASP A 262 0.93 11.53 -9.36
N GLY A 263 0.70 12.51 -8.50
CA GLY A 263 -0.21 12.42 -7.38
C GLY A 263 -0.29 13.76 -6.65
N VAL A 264 -1.26 13.89 -5.76
CA VAL A 264 -1.49 15.13 -5.02
C VAL A 264 -0.85 15.06 -3.63
N LYS A 265 -0.18 16.15 -3.24
CA LYS A 265 0.27 16.32 -1.85
C LYS A 265 -0.95 16.55 -0.95
N ILE A 266 -1.08 15.71 0.07
CA ILE A 266 -2.11 15.79 1.10
C ILE A 266 -1.40 15.97 2.45
N GLY A 267 -1.89 16.89 3.27
CA GLY A 267 -1.26 17.21 4.55
C GLY A 267 0.09 17.91 4.39
N THR A 268 1.01 17.62 5.31
CA THR A 268 2.27 18.38 5.48
C THR A 268 3.52 17.63 5.01
N VAL A 269 3.40 16.35 4.65
CA VAL A 269 4.51 15.50 4.21
C VAL A 269 4.16 14.84 2.87
N SER A 270 5.06 14.95 1.90
CA SER A 270 5.04 14.19 0.65
C SER A 270 6.42 13.65 0.36
N LEU A 271 6.50 12.52 -0.35
CA LEU A 271 7.76 11.88 -0.72
C LEU A 271 8.06 11.95 -2.23
N SER A 272 7.33 12.82 -2.95
CA SER A 272 7.62 13.08 -4.37
C SER A 272 9.01 13.71 -4.54
N PRO A 273 9.86 13.18 -5.44
CA PRO A 273 11.17 13.75 -5.77
C PRO A 273 11.07 15.11 -6.48
N ARG A 274 9.87 15.42 -7.00
CA ARG A 274 9.53 16.68 -7.66
C ARG A 274 8.98 17.72 -6.67
N GLY A 275 8.70 17.31 -5.43
CA GLY A 275 8.12 18.14 -4.38
C GLY A 275 9.01 18.22 -3.14
N ASP A 276 8.47 17.73 -2.02
CA ASP A 276 9.05 17.96 -0.68
C ASP A 276 10.34 17.17 -0.39
N TRP A 277 10.58 16.02 -1.04
CA TRP A 277 11.66 15.12 -0.64
C TRP A 277 12.69 14.90 -1.75
N ARG A 278 13.91 15.41 -1.56
CA ARG A 278 15.02 15.27 -2.52
C ARG A 278 16.17 14.57 -1.84
N MET A 279 16.35 13.28 -2.12
CA MET A 279 17.45 12.48 -1.58
C MET A 279 18.07 11.63 -2.70
N PRO A 280 19.41 11.52 -2.77
CA PRO A 280 20.09 10.60 -3.67
C PRO A 280 19.65 9.15 -3.44
N SER A 281 19.52 8.37 -4.51
CA SER A 281 19.10 6.96 -4.42
C SER A 281 20.13 6.05 -3.76
N ASP A 282 21.38 6.53 -3.64
CA ASP A 282 22.55 5.88 -3.05
C ASP A 282 22.93 6.48 -1.68
N ALA A 283 22.05 7.27 -1.07
CA ALA A 283 22.28 7.83 0.27
C ALA A 283 22.36 6.74 1.35
N SER A 284 23.29 6.90 2.30
CA SER A 284 23.48 5.97 3.42
C SER A 284 22.74 6.42 4.70
N ALA A 285 22.15 5.46 5.40
CA ALA A 285 21.50 5.65 6.71
C ALA A 285 22.48 5.54 7.90
N GLU A 286 23.77 5.28 7.67
CA GLU A 286 24.73 4.85 8.69
C GLU A 286 24.77 5.73 9.95
N ILE A 287 24.67 7.06 9.77
CA ILE A 287 24.72 8.02 10.89
C ILE A 287 23.53 7.81 11.84
N TRP A 288 22.33 7.61 11.30
CA TRP A 288 21.13 7.34 12.11
C TRP A 288 21.19 5.95 12.76
N LEU A 289 21.69 4.95 12.04
CA LEU A 289 21.78 3.58 12.54
C LEU A 289 22.76 3.45 13.71
N LYS A 290 23.91 4.13 13.65
CA LYS A 290 24.87 4.18 14.78
C LYS A 290 24.26 4.81 16.04
N GLU A 291 23.45 5.85 15.89
CA GLU A 291 22.76 6.47 17.03
C GLU A 291 21.73 5.49 17.62
N ILE A 292 21.00 4.76 16.78
CA ILE A 292 20.03 3.74 17.22
C ILE A 292 20.71 2.58 17.93
N GLU A 293 21.84 2.09 17.41
CA GLU A 293 22.64 1.05 18.05
C GLU A 293 23.17 1.50 19.41
N SER A 294 23.65 2.74 19.51
CA SER A 294 24.07 3.31 20.80
C SER A 294 22.92 3.40 21.80
N MET A 295 21.70 3.73 21.37
CA MET A 295 20.53 3.72 22.26
C MET A 295 20.20 2.30 22.73
N ARG A 296 20.26 1.31 21.85
CA ARG A 296 19.99 -0.10 22.18
C ARG A 296 20.93 -0.63 23.26
N ASN A 297 22.21 -0.26 23.19
CA ASN A 297 23.21 -0.69 24.19
C ASN A 297 23.02 -0.02 25.57
N ASN A 298 22.17 1.01 25.67
CA ASN A 298 21.90 1.76 26.90
C ASN A 298 20.48 1.52 27.46
N LEU A 299 19.70 0.61 26.85
CA LEU A 299 18.43 0.11 27.39
C LEU A 299 18.67 -0.85 28.55
#